data_AF-A0A7C4GUZ3-F1
#
_entry.id   AF-A0A7C4GUZ3-F1
#
_cell.length_a   1.000
_cell.length_b   1.000
_cell.length_c   1.000
_cell.angle_alpha   90.00
_cell.angle_beta   90.00
_cell.angle_gamma   90.00
#
_symmetry.space_group_name_H-M   'P 1'
#
loop_
_entity.id
_entity.type
_entity.pdbx_description
1 polymer ?
#
loop_
_entity_poly.entity_id
_entity_poly.type
_entity_poly.pdbx_seq_one_letter_code
_entity_poly.pdbx_strand_id
1 'polypeptide(L)'
;MNFILNHVPQFVRRFWKTIVLVVLVSSATLLLNILVSSWLSSFHNLHLPSFGTIHVIGVEAFGGNLTATEDGSQVLDWGAIYPGIPATRLFYVKSKSNRPITLQLTVLNLTFQNSKGAIVTELLPFENPLNLTWNYTGAPLEPGEQICLVLTLEASSDPRFIWYIIDNDMKQFSFVIVIKPLEM
;
A
#
# COMPACT_ATOMS: atom_id res chain seq x y z
N MET A 1 66.84 57.58 4.23
CA MET A 1 65.39 57.58 3.96
C MET A 1 64.90 58.90 3.36
N ASN A 2 65.68 59.59 2.51
CA ASN A 2 65.28 60.88 1.88
C ASN A 2 65.41 60.89 0.35
N PHE A 3 66.01 59.87 -0.26
CA PHE A 3 66.19 59.81 -1.71
C PHE A 3 64.92 59.41 -2.46
N ILE A 4 64.05 58.63 -1.80
CA ILE A 4 62.80 58.14 -2.39
C ILE A 4 61.76 59.27 -2.44
N LEU A 5 61.63 60.09 -1.39
CA LEU A 5 60.59 61.13 -1.29
C LEU A 5 60.68 62.24 -2.35
N ASN A 6 61.88 62.63 -2.80
CA ASN A 6 62.04 63.71 -3.79
C ASN A 6 61.84 63.25 -5.25
N HIS A 7 61.92 61.95 -5.52
CA HIS A 7 61.69 61.40 -6.86
C HIS A 7 60.23 60.98 -7.10
N VAL A 8 59.45 60.76 -6.04
CA VAL A 8 58.00 60.49 -6.15
C VAL A 8 57.25 61.56 -6.96
N PRO A 9 57.36 62.88 -6.68
CA PRO A 9 56.58 63.88 -7.42
C PRO A 9 56.98 63.99 -8.89
N GLN A 10 58.25 63.77 -9.23
CA GLN A 10 58.72 63.77 -10.62
C GLN A 10 58.27 62.52 -11.38
N PHE A 11 58.29 61.35 -10.73
CA PHE A 11 57.79 60.09 -11.28
C PHE A 11 56.27 60.15 -11.52
N VAL A 12 55.51 60.66 -10.54
CA VAL A 12 54.06 60.87 -10.64
C VAL A 12 53.73 61.81 -11.79
N ARG A 13 54.48 62.90 -11.97
CA ARG A 13 54.27 63.85 -13.08
C ARG A 13 54.58 63.24 -14.44
N ARG A 14 55.60 62.37 -14.53
CA ARG A 14 56.00 61.68 -15.77
C ARG A 14 55.03 60.60 -16.19
N PHE A 15 54.48 59.85 -15.24
CA PHE A 15 53.58 58.71 -15.49
C PHE A 15 52.12 58.97 -15.12
N TRP A 16 51.73 60.23 -14.92
CA TRP A 16 50.39 60.64 -14.48
C TRP A 16 49.27 59.99 -15.29
N LYS A 17 49.40 59.97 -16.62
CA LYS A 17 48.41 59.34 -17.52
C LYS A 17 48.25 57.84 -17.26
N THR A 18 49.37 57.15 -17.03
CA THR A 18 49.39 55.70 -16.74
C THR A 18 48.83 55.41 -15.36
N ILE A 19 49.15 56.24 -14.37
CA ILE A 19 48.61 56.12 -13.00
C ILE A 19 47.09 56.32 -13.01
N VAL A 20 46.60 57.35 -13.71
CA VAL A 20 45.15 57.60 -13.86
C VAL A 20 44.46 56.42 -14.55
N LEU A 21 45.05 55.88 -15.63
CA LEU A 21 44.51 54.71 -16.33
C LEU A 21 44.43 53.49 -15.40
N VAL A 22 45.49 53.21 -14.64
CA VAL A 22 45.52 52.08 -13.70
C VAL A 22 44.47 52.23 -12.61
N VAL A 23 44.34 53.42 -12.01
CA VAL A 23 43.32 53.71 -10.99
C VAL A 23 41.91 53.55 -11.56
N LEU A 24 41.68 54.03 -12.78
CA LEU A 24 40.37 53.94 -13.42
C LEU A 24 39.99 52.50 -13.78
N VAL A 25 40.94 51.74 -14.34
CA VAL A 25 40.73 50.33 -14.68
C VAL A 25 40.49 49.48 -13.42
N SER A 26 41.32 49.64 -12.40
CA SER A 26 41.17 48.91 -11.12
C SER A 26 39.88 49.25 -10.39
N SER A 27 39.47 50.52 -10.39
CA SER A 27 38.18 50.95 -9.84
C SER A 27 37.00 50.32 -10.60
N ALA A 28 37.06 50.31 -11.94
CA ALA A 28 36.04 49.67 -12.77
C ALA A 28 35.96 48.16 -12.53
N THR A 29 37.10 47.49 -12.32
CA THR A 29 37.12 46.04 -12.03
C THR A 29 36.50 45.73 -10.66
N LEU A 30 36.81 46.55 -9.65
CA LEU A 30 36.23 46.40 -8.31
C LEU A 30 34.71 46.59 -8.32
N LEU A 31 34.21 47.61 -9.02
CA LEU A 31 32.77 47.86 -9.14
C LEU A 31 32.04 46.70 -9.84
N LEU A 32 32.63 46.17 -10.92
CA LEU A 32 32.07 45.02 -11.62
C LEU A 32 31.98 43.79 -10.70
N ASN A 33 33.04 43.50 -9.94
CA ASN A 33 33.07 42.37 -9.02
C ASN A 33 32.03 42.49 -7.90
N ILE A 34 31.81 43.71 -7.37
CA ILE A 34 30.77 43.96 -6.35
C ILE A 34 29.38 43.72 -6.94
N LEU A 35 29.11 44.24 -8.13
CA LEU A 35 27.80 44.06 -8.80
C LEU A 35 27.52 42.58 -9.11
N VAL A 36 28.51 41.87 -9.64
CA VAL A 36 28.39 40.42 -9.93
C VAL A 36 28.19 39.62 -8.65
N SER A 37 28.96 39.91 -7.60
CA SER A 37 28.82 39.24 -6.30
C SER A 37 27.45 39.50 -5.67
N SER A 38 26.95 40.74 -5.75
CA SER A 38 25.63 41.12 -5.22
C SER A 38 24.50 40.46 -5.99
N TRP A 39 24.64 40.33 -7.31
CA TRP A 39 23.65 39.66 -8.14
C TRP A 39 23.63 38.16 -7.88
N LEU A 40 24.81 37.52 -7.79
CA LEU A 40 24.90 36.10 -7.42
C LEU A 40 24.40 35.82 -6.00
N SER A 41 24.65 36.71 -5.04
CA SER A 41 24.11 36.56 -3.67
C SER A 41 22.59 36.72 -3.60
N SER A 42 21.95 37.26 -4.65
CA SER A 42 20.51 37.45 -4.72
C SER A 42 19.75 36.19 -5.15
N PHE A 43 20.44 35.12 -5.58
CA PHE A 43 19.80 33.81 -5.75
C PHE A 43 19.54 33.20 -4.38
N HIS A 44 18.35 33.46 -3.86
CA HIS A 44 17.89 32.91 -2.59
C HIS A 44 17.66 31.40 -2.71
N ASN A 45 17.89 30.68 -1.61
CA ASN A 45 17.57 29.26 -1.52
C ASN A 45 16.07 29.06 -1.78
N LEU A 46 15.75 28.38 -2.88
CA LEU A 46 14.37 28.04 -3.22
C LEU A 46 13.93 26.88 -2.31
N HIS A 47 13.18 27.19 -1.26
CA HIS A 47 12.51 26.18 -0.45
C HIS A 47 11.15 25.88 -1.06
N LEU A 48 11.01 24.71 -1.68
CA LEU A 48 9.75 24.19 -2.17
C LEU A 48 9.14 23.29 -1.08
N PRO A 49 8.14 23.76 -0.32
CA PRO A 49 7.48 22.89 0.64
C PRO A 49 6.73 21.79 -0.11
N SER A 50 7.00 20.54 0.27
CA SER A 50 6.34 19.36 -0.30
C SER A 50 5.48 18.71 0.77
N PHE A 51 4.17 18.67 0.55
CA PHE A 51 3.21 17.99 1.41
C PHE A 51 2.58 16.83 0.65
N GLY A 52 2.29 15.75 1.37
CA GLY A 52 1.59 14.59 0.86
C GLY A 52 0.73 13.96 1.95
N THR A 53 -0.24 13.15 1.57
CA THR A 53 -1.03 12.33 2.49
C THR A 53 -0.74 10.87 2.23
N ILE A 54 -0.45 10.09 3.27
CA ILE A 54 -0.25 8.65 3.18
C ILE A 54 -1.60 7.97 3.41
N HIS A 55 -2.01 7.10 2.51
CA HIS A 55 -3.19 6.25 2.68
C HIS A 55 -2.75 4.84 3.03
N VAL A 56 -3.47 4.25 3.98
CA VAL A 56 -3.25 2.88 4.41
C VAL A 56 -4.62 2.20 4.40
N ILE A 57 -4.70 1.08 3.68
CA ILE A 57 -5.87 0.21 3.63
C ILE A 57 -5.54 -1.14 4.26
N GLY A 58 -6.45 -1.65 5.09
CA GLY A 58 -6.24 -2.92 5.77
C GLY A 58 -7.47 -3.36 6.55
N VAL A 59 -7.59 -4.67 6.74
CA VAL A 59 -8.62 -5.28 7.58
C VAL A 59 -8.04 -6.37 8.44
N GLU A 60 -8.67 -6.57 9.58
CA GLU A 60 -8.39 -7.66 10.50
C GLU A 60 -9.69 -8.45 10.72
N ALA A 61 -9.61 -9.78 10.57
CA ALA A 61 -10.70 -10.69 10.92
C ALA A 61 -10.40 -11.36 12.28
N PHE A 62 -11.37 -11.43 13.17
CA PHE A 62 -11.19 -11.97 14.51
C PHE A 62 -12.49 -12.47 15.16
N GLY A 63 -12.35 -13.32 16.18
CA GLY A 63 -13.45 -13.77 17.05
C GLY A 63 -14.48 -14.65 16.35
N GLY A 64 -15.60 -14.88 17.04
CA GLY A 64 -16.69 -15.72 16.54
C GLY A 64 -16.25 -17.18 16.38
N ASN A 65 -16.40 -17.72 15.17
CA ASN A 65 -16.03 -19.07 14.81
C ASN A 65 -14.60 -19.21 14.27
N LEU A 66 -13.82 -18.13 14.22
CA LEU A 66 -12.42 -18.21 13.82
C LEU A 66 -11.56 -18.76 14.95
N THR A 67 -10.66 -19.67 14.59
CA THR A 67 -9.62 -20.18 15.47
C THR A 67 -8.26 -19.77 14.94
N ALA A 68 -7.44 -19.18 15.80
CA ALA A 68 -6.06 -18.87 15.47
C ALA A 68 -5.20 -20.13 15.56
N THR A 69 -4.39 -20.38 14.54
CA THR A 69 -3.35 -21.42 14.56
C THR A 69 -2.04 -20.87 15.14
N GLU A 70 -1.11 -21.76 15.48
CA GLU A 70 0.17 -21.38 16.12
C GLU A 70 1.04 -20.45 15.26
N ASP A 71 0.88 -20.51 13.93
CA ASP A 71 1.53 -19.64 12.95
C ASP A 71 0.82 -18.30 12.74
N GLY A 72 -0.27 -18.03 13.47
CA GLY A 72 -1.04 -16.80 13.40
C GLY A 72 -2.07 -16.76 12.26
N SER A 73 -2.25 -17.86 11.51
CA SER A 73 -3.31 -17.96 10.51
C SER A 73 -4.69 -18.06 11.18
N GLN A 74 -5.74 -17.60 10.50
CA GLN A 74 -7.12 -17.70 10.97
C GLN A 74 -7.80 -18.84 10.20
N VAL A 75 -8.30 -19.84 10.92
CA VAL A 75 -9.01 -20.98 10.35
C VAL A 75 -10.48 -20.90 10.71
N LEU A 76 -11.34 -21.19 9.72
CA LEU A 76 -12.78 -21.31 9.91
C LEU A 76 -13.21 -22.76 9.71
N ASP A 77 -13.61 -23.42 10.80
CA ASP A 77 -14.10 -24.81 10.73
C ASP A 77 -15.61 -24.86 10.44
N TRP A 78 -15.94 -25.40 9.27
CA TRP A 78 -17.32 -25.64 8.83
C TRP A 78 -17.96 -26.88 9.46
N GLY A 79 -17.16 -27.76 10.08
CA GLY A 79 -17.60 -29.04 10.59
C GLY A 79 -18.22 -29.93 9.50
N ALA A 80 -19.16 -30.78 9.90
CA ALA A 80 -19.94 -31.57 8.95
C ALA A 80 -21.01 -30.72 8.28
N ILE A 81 -20.98 -30.64 6.95
CA ILE A 81 -22.05 -30.06 6.14
C ILE A 81 -22.80 -31.17 5.39
N TYR A 82 -24.09 -30.96 5.16
CA TYR A 82 -24.94 -31.91 4.46
C TYR A 82 -25.51 -31.24 3.19
N PRO A 83 -25.56 -31.96 2.05
CA PRO A 83 -26.17 -31.44 0.82
C PRO A 83 -27.56 -30.85 1.05
N GLY A 84 -27.79 -29.62 0.58
CA GLY A 84 -29.05 -28.88 0.73
C GLY A 84 -29.35 -28.33 2.13
N ILE A 85 -28.44 -28.51 3.09
CA ILE A 85 -28.58 -27.94 4.44
C ILE A 85 -27.52 -26.85 4.61
N PRO A 86 -27.91 -25.57 4.71
CA PRO A 86 -26.97 -24.49 4.88
C PRO A 86 -26.31 -24.53 6.27
N ALA A 87 -25.00 -24.33 6.29
CA ALA A 87 -24.21 -24.16 7.51
C ALA A 87 -23.81 -22.69 7.64
N THR A 88 -24.02 -22.12 8.84
CA THR A 88 -23.72 -20.71 9.12
C THR A 88 -22.55 -20.57 10.07
N ARG A 89 -21.67 -19.60 9.79
CA ARG A 89 -20.55 -19.20 10.63
C ARG A 89 -20.47 -17.69 10.72
N LEU A 90 -19.97 -17.17 11.83
CA LEU A 90 -19.82 -15.75 12.04
C LEU A 90 -18.43 -15.40 12.56
N PHE A 91 -17.96 -14.21 12.21
CA PHE A 91 -16.77 -13.58 12.79
C PHE A 91 -16.83 -12.07 12.58
N TYR A 92 -15.89 -11.35 13.17
CA TYR A 92 -15.85 -9.90 13.08
C TYR A 92 -14.76 -9.46 12.12
N VAL A 93 -15.02 -8.40 11.35
CA VAL A 93 -14.05 -7.73 10.50
C VAL A 93 -13.93 -6.29 10.96
N LYS A 94 -12.70 -5.82 11.20
CA LYS A 94 -12.40 -4.44 11.61
C LYS A 94 -11.50 -3.75 10.61
N SER A 95 -11.83 -2.50 10.29
CA SER A 95 -10.99 -1.63 9.47
C SER A 95 -9.73 -1.24 10.24
N LYS A 96 -8.56 -1.46 9.64
CA LYS A 96 -7.26 -0.93 10.07
C LYS A 96 -6.80 0.22 9.19
N SER A 97 -7.68 0.67 8.31
CA SER A 97 -7.42 1.74 7.35
C SER A 97 -7.44 3.11 8.03
N ASN A 98 -6.81 4.10 7.41
CA ASN A 98 -6.95 5.50 7.81
C ASN A 98 -8.00 6.27 6.99
N ARG A 99 -8.77 5.55 6.17
CA ARG A 99 -9.88 6.03 5.34
C ARG A 99 -10.99 4.99 5.25
N PRO A 100 -12.21 5.39 4.83
CA PRO A 100 -13.29 4.46 4.54
C PRO A 100 -12.88 3.46 3.47
N ILE A 101 -13.25 2.20 3.66
CA ILE A 101 -12.99 1.11 2.70
C ILE A 101 -14.26 0.30 2.45
N THR A 102 -14.32 -0.40 1.33
CA THR A 102 -15.30 -1.48 1.12
C THR A 102 -14.62 -2.83 1.17
N LEU A 103 -15.40 -3.90 1.39
CA LEU A 103 -14.86 -5.25 1.44
C LEU A 103 -15.26 -6.04 0.19
N GLN A 104 -14.29 -6.75 -0.37
CA GLN A 104 -14.53 -7.75 -1.40
C GLN A 104 -14.14 -9.12 -0.88
N LEU A 105 -15.10 -10.04 -0.87
CA LEU A 105 -14.88 -11.43 -0.48
C LEU A 105 -14.77 -12.30 -1.72
N THR A 106 -13.77 -13.16 -1.74
CA THR A 106 -13.55 -14.12 -2.82
C THR A 106 -13.16 -15.48 -2.26
N VAL A 107 -13.58 -16.54 -2.94
CA VAL A 107 -13.22 -17.93 -2.62
C VAL A 107 -12.20 -18.42 -3.64
N LEU A 108 -11.12 -19.01 -3.16
CA LEU A 108 -10.04 -19.55 -3.98
C LEU A 108 -9.69 -20.97 -3.55
N ASN A 109 -9.02 -21.70 -4.44
CA ASN A 109 -8.40 -22.99 -4.14
C ASN A 109 -9.36 -24.02 -3.50
N LEU A 110 -10.57 -24.16 -4.05
CA LEU A 110 -11.47 -25.23 -3.63
C LEU A 110 -10.86 -26.59 -3.97
N THR A 111 -10.67 -27.41 -2.96
CA THR A 111 -10.15 -28.77 -3.08
C THR A 111 -10.99 -29.74 -2.27
N PHE A 112 -11.07 -30.98 -2.75
CA PHE A 112 -11.74 -32.07 -2.07
C PHE A 112 -10.75 -33.20 -1.79
N GLN A 113 -10.92 -33.89 -0.66
CA GLN A 113 -10.09 -35.02 -0.28
C GLN A 113 -10.95 -36.24 0.02
N ASN A 114 -10.45 -37.41 -0.38
CA ASN A 114 -11.08 -38.69 -0.10
C ASN A 114 -10.69 -39.25 1.28
N SER A 115 -11.20 -40.43 1.66
CA SER A 115 -10.89 -41.07 2.95
C SER A 115 -9.41 -41.38 3.18
N LYS A 116 -8.59 -41.43 2.12
CA LYS A 116 -7.15 -41.66 2.18
C LYS A 116 -6.35 -40.35 2.27
N GLY A 117 -7.03 -39.20 2.30
CA GLY A 117 -6.41 -37.87 2.31
C GLY A 117 -5.85 -37.44 0.94
N ALA A 118 -6.13 -38.18 -0.13
CA ALA A 118 -5.71 -37.80 -1.48
C ALA A 118 -6.67 -36.76 -2.06
N ILE A 119 -6.12 -35.76 -2.77
CA ILE A 119 -6.91 -34.74 -3.46
C ILE A 119 -7.66 -35.41 -4.62
N VAL A 120 -8.97 -35.21 -4.67
CA VAL A 120 -9.82 -35.66 -5.78
C VAL A 120 -9.60 -34.71 -6.96
N THR A 121 -9.12 -35.28 -8.08
CA THR A 121 -8.79 -34.54 -9.32
C THR A 121 -9.77 -34.79 -10.44
N GLU A 122 -10.80 -35.62 -10.20
CA GLU A 122 -11.88 -35.83 -11.15
C GLU A 122 -12.62 -34.52 -11.45
N LEU A 123 -13.20 -34.44 -12.66
CA LEU A 123 -13.93 -33.26 -13.08
C LEU A 123 -15.26 -33.18 -12.32
N LEU A 124 -15.52 -32.02 -11.73
CA LEU A 124 -16.79 -31.76 -11.06
C LEU A 124 -17.95 -31.85 -12.07
N PRO A 125 -19.12 -32.36 -11.64
CA PRO A 125 -20.26 -32.57 -12.52
C PRO A 125 -20.92 -31.25 -12.99
N PHE A 126 -20.66 -30.14 -12.29
CA PHE A 126 -21.12 -28.79 -12.65
C PHE A 126 -20.34 -27.71 -11.90
N GLU A 127 -20.55 -26.45 -12.32
CA GLU A 127 -19.91 -25.27 -11.74
C GLU A 127 -20.47 -24.96 -10.34
N ASN A 128 -19.58 -24.68 -9.38
CA ASN A 128 -19.91 -24.24 -8.02
C ASN A 128 -20.75 -25.24 -7.20
N PRO A 129 -20.21 -26.43 -6.88
CA PRO A 129 -20.89 -27.40 -6.01
C PRO A 129 -21.09 -26.91 -4.57
N LEU A 130 -20.35 -25.87 -4.16
CA LEU A 130 -20.46 -25.20 -2.88
C LEU A 130 -20.82 -23.73 -3.11
N ASN A 131 -21.95 -23.30 -2.55
CA ASN A 131 -22.39 -21.92 -2.60
C ASN A 131 -22.07 -21.22 -1.28
N LEU A 132 -21.25 -20.17 -1.32
CA LEU A 132 -20.90 -19.35 -0.15
C LEU A 132 -21.51 -17.96 -0.31
N THR A 133 -22.34 -17.58 0.65
CA THR A 133 -22.97 -16.25 0.72
C THR A 133 -22.59 -15.55 2.02
N TRP A 134 -22.77 -14.23 2.06
CA TRP A 134 -22.50 -13.42 3.25
C TRP A 134 -23.46 -12.25 3.39
N ASN A 135 -23.59 -11.72 4.61
CA ASN A 135 -24.51 -10.62 4.93
C ASN A 135 -23.98 -9.20 4.62
N TYR A 136 -22.73 -9.04 4.19
CA TYR A 136 -22.16 -7.73 3.85
C TYR A 136 -22.73 -7.17 2.54
N THR A 137 -23.26 -5.95 2.62
CA THR A 137 -24.02 -5.28 1.55
C THR A 137 -23.20 -4.31 0.69
N GLY A 138 -21.90 -4.18 0.93
CA GLY A 138 -21.04 -3.20 0.24
C GLY A 138 -21.00 -1.82 0.91
N ALA A 139 -21.56 -1.67 2.11
CA ALA A 139 -21.49 -0.41 2.86
C ALA A 139 -20.04 -0.05 3.23
N PRO A 140 -19.60 1.21 3.08
CA PRO A 140 -18.29 1.63 3.54
C PRO A 140 -18.10 1.34 5.04
N LEU A 141 -16.89 0.90 5.38
CA LEU A 141 -16.44 0.67 6.75
C LEU A 141 -15.48 1.80 7.13
N GLU A 142 -15.86 2.60 8.12
CA GLU A 142 -15.06 3.71 8.61
C GLU A 142 -13.76 3.24 9.31
N PRO A 143 -12.72 4.08 9.40
CA PRO A 143 -11.50 3.77 10.14
C PRO A 143 -11.78 3.27 11.57
N GLY A 144 -11.32 2.06 11.89
CA GLY A 144 -11.52 1.44 13.20
C GLY A 144 -12.91 0.86 13.45
N GLU A 145 -13.86 1.05 12.54
CA GLU A 145 -15.19 0.44 12.60
C GLU A 145 -15.08 -1.08 12.44
N GLN A 146 -15.99 -1.81 13.08
CA GLN A 146 -16.09 -3.26 12.99
C GLN A 146 -17.50 -3.69 12.61
N ILE A 147 -17.60 -4.75 11.83
CA ILE A 147 -18.86 -5.39 11.43
C ILE A 147 -18.85 -6.87 11.79
N CYS A 148 -20.05 -7.40 12.06
CA CYS A 148 -20.27 -8.84 12.19
C CYS A 148 -20.57 -9.43 10.81
N LEU A 149 -19.66 -10.25 10.32
CA LEU A 149 -19.78 -10.94 9.04
C LEU A 149 -20.32 -12.35 9.29
N VAL A 150 -21.48 -12.63 8.71
CA VAL A 150 -22.13 -13.93 8.76
C VAL A 150 -21.98 -14.58 7.40
N LEU A 151 -21.28 -15.71 7.36
CA LEU A 151 -21.12 -16.55 6.18
C LEU A 151 -22.09 -17.72 6.23
N THR A 152 -22.73 -18.02 5.12
CA THR A 152 -23.58 -19.20 4.95
C THR A 152 -23.08 -20.01 3.77
N LEU A 153 -22.68 -21.26 4.05
CA LEU A 153 -22.20 -22.24 3.08
C LEU A 153 -23.26 -23.30 2.86
N GLU A 154 -23.56 -23.60 1.61
CA GLU A 154 -24.48 -24.67 1.22
C GLU A 154 -23.82 -25.55 0.17
N ALA A 155 -23.80 -26.86 0.43
CA ALA A 155 -23.41 -27.85 -0.57
C ALA A 155 -24.62 -28.19 -1.46
N SER A 156 -24.40 -28.32 -2.76
CA SER A 156 -25.47 -28.64 -3.71
C SER A 156 -26.18 -29.94 -3.36
N SER A 157 -27.51 -29.93 -3.42
CA SER A 157 -28.36 -31.12 -3.27
C SER A 157 -28.64 -31.83 -4.61
N ASP A 158 -28.00 -31.41 -5.70
CA ASP A 158 -28.11 -32.06 -7.01
C ASP A 158 -27.65 -33.53 -6.91
N PRO A 159 -28.48 -34.51 -7.34
CA PRO A 159 -28.13 -35.92 -7.29
C PRO A 159 -26.79 -36.25 -7.96
N ARG A 160 -26.40 -35.53 -9.03
CA ARG A 160 -25.12 -35.74 -9.73
C ARG A 160 -23.94 -35.43 -8.81
N PHE A 161 -24.05 -34.41 -7.97
CA PHE A 161 -22.99 -34.08 -7.01
C PHE A 161 -22.97 -35.05 -5.83
N ILE A 162 -24.13 -35.52 -5.37
CA ILE A 162 -24.20 -36.54 -4.33
C ILE A 162 -23.53 -37.84 -4.80
N TRP A 163 -23.84 -38.31 -6.01
CA TRP A 163 -23.18 -39.48 -6.58
C TRP A 163 -21.69 -39.26 -6.78
N TYR A 164 -21.28 -38.09 -7.27
CA TYR A 164 -19.87 -37.74 -7.39
C TYR A 164 -19.12 -37.82 -6.04
N ILE A 165 -19.70 -37.32 -4.95
CA ILE A 165 -19.14 -37.44 -3.58
C ILE A 165 -18.97 -38.91 -3.18
N ILE A 166 -19.98 -39.75 -3.44
CA ILE A 166 -19.99 -41.17 -3.06
C ILE A 166 -18.94 -41.94 -3.87
N ASP A 167 -18.95 -41.77 -5.19
CA ASP A 167 -18.07 -42.51 -6.12
C ASP A 167 -16.59 -42.18 -5.89
N ASN A 168 -16.29 -40.93 -5.51
CA ASN A 168 -14.94 -40.47 -5.18
C ASN A 168 -14.55 -40.68 -3.71
N ASP A 169 -15.43 -41.28 -2.91
CA ASP A 169 -15.26 -41.45 -1.46
C ASP A 169 -14.80 -40.16 -0.75
N MET A 170 -15.40 -39.04 -1.14
CA MET A 170 -15.07 -37.70 -0.63
C MET A 170 -15.45 -37.57 0.84
N LYS A 171 -14.50 -37.11 1.67
CA LYS A 171 -14.69 -36.93 3.12
C LYS A 171 -14.48 -35.49 3.58
N GLN A 172 -13.63 -34.75 2.90
CA GLN A 172 -13.24 -33.41 3.34
C GLN A 172 -13.20 -32.45 2.15
N PHE A 173 -13.41 -31.18 2.44
CA PHE A 173 -13.21 -30.08 1.51
C PHE A 173 -12.43 -28.97 2.21
N SER A 174 -11.74 -28.16 1.42
CA SER A 174 -11.08 -26.96 1.91
C SER A 174 -11.08 -25.90 0.81
N PHE A 175 -11.17 -24.64 1.21
CA PHE A 175 -11.01 -23.50 0.33
C PHE A 175 -10.49 -22.31 1.13
N VAL A 176 -9.95 -21.32 0.43
CA VAL A 176 -9.43 -20.10 1.03
C VAL A 176 -10.44 -18.98 0.83
N ILE A 177 -10.82 -18.31 1.92
CA ILE A 177 -11.62 -17.09 1.88
C ILE A 177 -10.67 -15.90 1.94
N VAL A 178 -10.68 -15.06 0.92
CA VAL A 178 -9.87 -13.84 0.86
C VAL A 178 -10.77 -12.63 1.01
N ILE A 179 -10.52 -11.83 2.05
CA ILE A 179 -11.20 -10.55 2.31
C ILE A 179 -10.24 -9.43 1.91
N LYS A 180 -10.57 -8.71 0.84
CA LYS A 180 -9.76 -7.60 0.33
C LYS A 180 -10.43 -6.26 0.66
N PRO A 181 -9.72 -5.30 1.29
CA PRO A 181 -10.19 -3.93 1.34
C PRO A 181 -10.05 -3.29 -0.05
N LEU A 182 -11.07 -2.57 -0.49
CA LEU A 182 -11.05 -1.77 -1.71
C LEU A 182 -11.18 -0.29 -1.35
N GLU A 183 -10.38 0.53 -2.01
CA GLU A 183 -10.52 1.99 -1.97
C GLU A 183 -11.80 2.41 -2.69
N MET A 184 -12.46 3.44 -2.14
CA MET A 184 -13.56 4.13 -2.80
C MET A 184 -13.06 5.19 -3.76
#